data_AF-A0A0B1SDR6-F1
#
_entry.id   AF-A0A0B1SDR6-F1
#
_cell.length_a   1.000
_cell.length_b   1.000
_cell.length_c   1.000
_cell.angle_alpha   90.00
_cell.angle_beta   90.00
_cell.angle_gamma   90.00
#
_symmetry.space_group_name_H-M   'P 1'
#
loop_
_entity.id
_entity.type
_entity.pdbx_description
1 polymer ?
#
loop_
_entity_poly.entity_id
_entity_poly.type
_entity_poly.pdbx_seq_one_letter_code
_entity_poly.pdbx_strand_id
1 'polypeptide(L)'
;TRCTADLTKRTPEDAQRDSELTEAQLNRIEEEQKQVPLVGDRVPFEVVVMEYDPVESPEFYTKAKDLLGTYGDVRLIRRDGNCFYRAVLVAQIELMLNDQEECSRCEKTKIL
;
A
#
# COMPACT_ATOMS: atom_id res chain seq x y z
N THR A 1 -21.46 -24.31 -33.81
CA THR A 1 -22.26 -23.10 -34.06
C THR A 1 -21.44 -21.90 -33.63
N ARG A 2 -21.02 -21.05 -34.57
CA ARG A 2 -20.14 -19.89 -34.33
C ARG A 2 -20.91 -18.87 -33.48
N CYS A 3 -20.42 -18.59 -32.27
CA CYS A 3 -20.85 -17.41 -31.52
C CYS A 3 -20.21 -16.20 -32.20
N THR A 4 -20.94 -15.55 -33.11
CA THR A 4 -20.57 -14.21 -33.59
C THR A 4 -20.83 -13.25 -32.45
N ALA A 5 -19.79 -12.91 -31.70
CA ALA A 5 -19.84 -11.79 -30.77
C ALA A 5 -20.16 -10.54 -31.60
N ASP A 6 -21.35 -10.00 -31.38
CA ASP A 6 -21.82 -8.77 -31.98
C ASP A 6 -20.91 -7.63 -31.49
N LEU A 7 -20.00 -7.19 -32.36
CA LEU A 7 -19.24 -5.95 -32.17
C LEU A 7 -20.18 -4.77 -32.45
N THR A 8 -21.26 -4.65 -31.67
CA THR A 8 -22.04 -3.41 -31.63
C THR A 8 -21.10 -2.30 -31.18
N LYS A 9 -20.96 -1.27 -32.01
CA LYS A 9 -20.17 -0.07 -31.72
C LYS A 9 -20.62 0.49 -30.37
N ARG A 10 -19.75 0.41 -29.34
CA ARG A 10 -19.97 1.04 -28.04
C ARG A 10 -20.40 2.48 -28.26
N THR A 11 -21.53 2.86 -27.69
CA THR A 11 -22.00 4.25 -27.80
C THR A 11 -21.24 5.13 -26.80
N PRO A 12 -21.16 6.45 -27.03
CA PRO A 12 -20.59 7.38 -26.05
C PRO A 12 -21.31 7.34 -24.70
N GLU A 13 -22.62 7.07 -24.71
CA GLU A 13 -23.47 6.95 -23.52
C GLU A 13 -23.11 5.72 -22.68
N ASP A 14 -22.80 4.59 -23.33
CA ASP A 14 -22.32 3.39 -22.64
C ASP A 14 -20.96 3.64 -21.98
N ALA A 15 -20.05 4.34 -22.69
CA ALA A 15 -18.73 4.69 -22.14
C ALA A 15 -18.84 5.64 -20.94
N GLN A 16 -19.77 6.60 -20.99
CA GLN A 16 -20.03 7.52 -19.88
C GLN A 16 -20.58 6.77 -18.65
N ARG A 17 -21.54 5.86 -18.86
CA ARG A 17 -22.07 5.01 -17.78
C ARG A 17 -20.99 4.14 -17.15
N ASP A 18 -20.12 3.53 -17.97
CA ASP A 18 -19.00 2.73 -17.48
C ASP A 18 -18.03 3.58 -16.63
N SER A 19 -17.78 4.84 -17.02
CA SER A 19 -16.97 5.78 -16.25
C SER A 19 -17.59 6.08 -14.88
N GLU A 20 -18.89 6.40 -14.84
CA GLU A 20 -19.61 6.68 -13.59
C GLU A 20 -19.60 5.47 -12.64
N LEU A 21 -19.77 4.26 -13.16
CA LEU A 21 -19.70 3.03 -12.37
C LEU A 21 -18.28 2.77 -11.83
N THR A 22 -17.25 3.07 -12.65
CA THR A 22 -15.85 2.93 -12.25
C THR A 22 -15.51 3.91 -11.14
N GLU A 23 -15.89 5.18 -11.27
CA GLU A 23 -15.71 6.21 -10.25
C GLU A 23 -16.41 5.84 -8.94
N ALA A 24 -17.66 5.36 -9.02
CA ALA A 24 -18.40 4.90 -7.85
C ALA A 24 -17.71 3.69 -7.17
N GLN A 25 -17.09 2.80 -7.93
CA GLN A 25 -16.31 1.70 -7.37
C GLN A 25 -15.01 2.18 -6.71
N LEU A 26 -14.24 3.06 -7.37
CA LEU A 26 -13.01 3.63 -6.82
C LEU A 26 -13.28 4.37 -5.51
N ASN A 27 -14.33 5.19 -5.46
CA ASN A 27 -14.74 5.89 -4.25
C ASN A 27 -15.06 4.93 -3.10
N ARG A 28 -15.74 3.81 -3.37
CA ARG A 28 -16.03 2.80 -2.34
C ARG A 28 -14.75 2.15 -1.80
N ILE A 29 -13.83 1.78 -2.69
CA ILE A 29 -12.52 1.22 -2.31
C ILE A 29 -11.74 2.23 -1.46
N GLU A 30 -11.71 3.50 -1.87
CA GLU A 30 -11.04 4.55 -1.10
C GLU A 30 -11.64 4.74 0.29
N GLU A 31 -12.97 4.72 0.44
CA GLU A 31 -13.63 4.81 1.75
C GLU A 31 -13.33 3.62 2.66
N GLU A 32 -13.20 2.41 2.10
CA GLU A 32 -12.74 1.23 2.84
C GLU A 32 -11.28 1.41 3.32
N GLN A 33 -10.39 1.91 2.46
CA GLN A 33 -9.00 2.16 2.84
C GLN A 33 -8.84 3.29 3.87
N LYS A 34 -9.78 4.25 3.91
CA LYS A 34 -9.76 5.34 4.91
C LYS A 34 -9.97 4.85 6.34
N GLN A 35 -10.48 3.64 6.54
CA GLN A 35 -10.62 3.02 7.86
C GLN A 35 -9.28 2.65 8.50
N VAL A 36 -8.24 2.40 7.69
CA VAL A 36 -6.88 2.13 8.15
C VAL A 36 -6.16 3.46 8.37
N PRO A 37 -5.41 3.72 9.45
CA PRO A 37 -4.67 4.97 9.60
C PRO A 37 -3.65 5.19 8.48
N LEU A 38 -3.32 6.45 8.16
CA LEU A 38 -2.31 6.78 7.13
C LEU A 38 -0.97 6.12 7.45
N VAL A 39 -0.59 6.18 8.72
CA VAL A 39 0.63 5.62 9.29
C VAL A 39 0.20 4.89 10.56
N GLY A 40 0.31 3.56 10.57
CA GLY A 40 -0.01 2.74 11.74
C GLY A 40 1.06 2.84 12.82
N ASP A 41 0.79 2.22 13.96
CA ASP A 41 1.77 2.11 15.05
C ASP A 41 2.91 1.15 14.70
N ARG A 42 4.00 1.24 15.45
CA ARG A 42 5.11 0.29 15.36
C ARG A 42 4.70 -0.97 16.11
N VAL A 43 4.56 -2.06 15.39
CA VAL A 43 4.08 -3.36 15.89
C VAL A 43 5.13 -4.45 15.66
N PRO A 44 5.13 -5.55 16.43
CA PRO A 44 6.05 -6.66 16.21
C PRO A 44 5.94 -7.21 14.78
N PHE A 45 7.05 -7.59 14.16
CA PHE A 45 7.05 -8.10 12.77
C PHE A 45 6.23 -9.39 12.62
N GLU A 46 6.01 -10.12 13.70
CA GLU A 46 5.18 -11.33 13.79
C GLU A 46 3.79 -11.14 13.17
N VAL A 47 3.22 -9.93 13.24
CA VAL A 47 1.92 -9.63 12.61
C VAL A 47 1.92 -9.91 11.11
N VAL A 48 3.05 -9.71 10.41
CA VAL A 48 3.21 -9.98 8.98
C VAL A 48 3.22 -11.48 8.71
N VAL A 49 3.85 -12.26 9.60
CA VAL A 49 3.85 -13.73 9.49
C VAL A 49 2.43 -14.28 9.66
N MET A 50 1.64 -13.66 10.56
CA MET A 50 0.25 -14.05 10.81
C MET A 50 -0.71 -13.70 9.65
N GLU A 51 -0.32 -12.84 8.70
CA GLU A 51 -1.13 -12.56 7.50
C GLU A 51 -1.13 -13.73 6.51
N TYR A 52 -0.13 -14.62 6.58
CA TYR A 52 0.03 -15.72 5.63
C TYR A 52 -0.33 -17.06 6.27
N ASP A 53 -1.17 -17.83 5.58
CA ASP A 53 -1.49 -19.18 6.00
C ASP A 53 -0.34 -20.14 5.65
N PRO A 54 0.11 -21.00 6.60
CA PRO A 54 1.24 -21.92 6.37
C PRO A 54 0.98 -22.99 5.30
N VAL A 55 -0.29 -23.31 5.01
CA VAL A 55 -0.70 -24.37 4.09
C VAL A 55 -1.11 -23.79 2.73
N GLU A 56 -1.92 -22.73 2.73
CA GLU A 56 -2.40 -22.09 1.49
C GLU A 56 -1.35 -21.17 0.86
N SER A 57 -0.43 -20.61 1.67
CA SER A 57 0.61 -19.67 1.21
C SER A 57 2.00 -19.96 1.81
N PRO A 58 2.51 -21.20 1.69
CA PRO A 58 3.73 -21.66 2.37
C PRO A 58 4.98 -20.85 2.00
N GLU A 59 5.06 -20.38 0.74
CA GLU A 59 6.18 -19.62 0.22
C GLU A 59 6.28 -18.24 0.88
N PHE A 60 5.16 -17.50 0.95
CA PHE A 60 5.10 -16.20 1.62
C PHE A 60 5.27 -16.32 3.12
N TYR A 61 4.65 -17.33 3.74
CA TYR A 61 4.82 -17.61 5.16
C TYR A 61 6.29 -17.87 5.52
N THR A 62 6.99 -18.68 4.72
CA THR A 62 8.42 -18.97 4.92
C THR A 62 9.26 -17.71 4.77
N LYS A 63 9.00 -16.88 3.76
CA LYS A 63 9.72 -15.61 3.58
C LYS A 63 9.45 -14.60 4.69
N ALA A 64 8.22 -14.51 5.17
CA ALA A 64 7.88 -13.67 6.32
C ALA A 64 8.63 -14.16 7.57
N LYS A 65 8.75 -15.48 7.78
CA LYS A 65 9.58 -16.04 8.86
C LYS A 65 11.07 -15.73 8.73
N ASP A 66 11.62 -15.81 7.52
CA ASP A 66 13.02 -15.45 7.28
C ASP A 66 13.27 -13.98 7.66
N LEU A 67 12.35 -13.08 7.29
CA LEU A 67 12.43 -11.65 7.60
C LEU A 67 12.27 -11.35 9.10
N LEU A 68 11.44 -12.12 9.81
CA LEU A 68 11.29 -12.01 11.27
C LEU A 68 12.63 -12.23 12.01
N GLY A 69 13.55 -13.02 11.44
CA GLY A 69 14.89 -13.19 11.98
C GLY A 69 15.78 -11.94 11.88
N THR A 70 15.43 -11.00 10.99
CA THR A 70 16.20 -9.77 10.73
C THR A 70 15.54 -8.53 11.33
N TYR A 71 14.21 -8.44 11.25
CA TYR A 71 13.45 -7.25 11.64
C TYR A 71 12.54 -7.57 12.83
N GLY A 72 12.69 -6.83 13.93
CA GLY A 72 11.89 -7.02 15.14
C GLY A 72 10.49 -6.41 15.05
N ASP A 73 10.33 -5.36 14.26
CA ASP A 73 9.11 -4.57 14.19
C ASP A 73 8.87 -4.02 12.78
N VAL A 74 7.64 -3.59 12.55
CA VAL A 74 7.16 -3.02 11.30
C VAL A 74 6.16 -1.91 11.58
N ARG A 75 6.05 -0.97 10.65
CA ARG A 75 5.01 0.05 10.64
C ARG A 75 4.17 -0.10 9.38
N LEU A 76 2.86 -0.29 9.55
CA LEU A 76 1.94 -0.48 8.43
C LEU A 76 1.51 0.88 7.85
N ILE A 77 1.56 1.01 6.52
CA ILE A 77 1.19 2.23 5.79
C ILE A 77 -0.07 1.95 4.96
N ARG A 78 -1.02 2.91 4.96
CA ARG A 78 -2.27 2.79 4.20
C ARG A 78 -2.00 2.52 2.71
N ARG A 79 -2.77 1.60 2.12
CA ARG A 79 -2.65 1.16 0.71
C ARG A 79 -3.48 2.06 -0.22
N ASP A 80 -3.16 3.35 -0.27
CA ASP A 80 -3.93 4.40 -0.98
C ASP A 80 -3.18 4.99 -2.20
N GLY A 81 -2.23 4.25 -2.77
CA GLY A 81 -1.39 4.70 -3.90
C GLY A 81 -0.26 5.67 -3.49
N ASN A 82 -0.31 6.27 -2.30
CA ASN A 82 0.75 7.13 -1.77
C ASN A 82 1.68 6.40 -0.79
N CYS A 83 1.53 5.08 -0.65
CA CYS A 83 2.20 4.28 0.38
C CYS A 83 3.72 4.34 0.33
N PHE A 84 4.32 4.36 -0.88
CA PHE A 84 5.78 4.45 -1.04
C PHE A 84 6.33 5.79 -0.50
N TYR A 85 5.78 6.91 -0.98
CA TYR A 85 6.20 8.24 -0.55
C TYR A 85 6.02 8.43 0.96
N ARG A 86 4.91 7.91 1.50
CA ARG A 86 4.61 7.99 2.92
C ARG A 86 5.58 7.15 3.75
N ALA A 87 5.90 5.93 3.32
CA ALA A 87 6.86 5.07 4.00
C ALA A 87 8.26 5.71 4.07
N VAL A 88 8.74 6.23 2.93
CA VAL A 88 10.06 6.90 2.85
C VAL A 88 10.10 8.13 3.75
N LEU A 89 9.06 8.98 3.69
CA LEU A 89 9.00 10.19 4.51
C LEU A 89 8.98 9.88 6.00
N VAL A 90 8.17 8.90 6.42
CA VAL A 90 8.07 8.51 7.84
C VAL A 90 9.42 7.98 8.34
N ALA A 91 10.04 7.06 7.60
CA ALA A 91 11.35 6.53 7.97
C ALA A 91 12.42 7.63 8.05
N GLN A 92 12.43 8.57 7.10
CA GLN A 92 13.38 9.68 7.12
C GLN A 92 13.16 10.60 8.32
N ILE A 93 11.90 10.91 8.67
CA ILE A 93 11.58 11.72 9.85
C ILE A 93 12.00 10.99 11.13
N GLU A 94 11.72 9.70 11.26
CA GLU A 94 12.14 8.90 12.42
C GLU A 94 13.67 8.89 12.58
N LEU A 95 14.43 8.82 11.49
CA LEU A 95 15.89 8.94 11.54
C LEU A 95 16.33 10.33 12.04
N MET A 96 15.76 11.41 11.50
CA MET A 96 16.10 12.77 11.92
C MET A 96 15.75 13.05 13.39
N LEU A 97 14.67 12.47 13.91
CA LEU A 97 14.28 12.61 15.31
C LEU A 97 15.24 11.90 16.26
N ASN A 98 15.89 10.83 15.81
CA ASN A 98 16.81 10.03 16.62
C ASN A 98 18.28 10.43 16.43
N ASP A 99 18.62 11.11 15.33
CA ASP A 99 19.98 11.52 14.99
C ASP A 99 20.04 12.99 14.54
N GLN A 100 20.70 13.81 15.35
CA GLN A 100 20.86 15.24 15.13
C GLN A 100 21.75 15.56 13.91
N GLU A 101 22.70 14.68 13.57
CA GLU A 101 23.54 14.85 12.38
C GLU A 101 22.72 14.60 11.11
N GLU A 102 21.88 13.57 11.11
CA GLU A 102 20.96 13.26 10.02
C GLU A 102 19.92 14.37 9.81
N CYS A 103 19.40 14.93 10.92
CA CYS A 103 18.53 16.12 10.87
C CYS A 103 19.25 17.30 10.20
N SER A 104 20.46 17.61 10.67
CA SER A 104 21.27 18.71 10.12
C SER A 104 21.64 18.49 8.65
N ARG A 105 21.89 17.24 8.24
CA ARG A 105 22.18 16.87 6.84
C ARG A 105 20.95 17.10 5.97
N CYS A 106 19.78 16.67 6.44
CA CYS A 106 18.54 16.79 5.68
C CYS A 106 18.11 18.26 5.54
N GLU A 107 18.31 19.10 6.56
CA GLU A 107 18.05 20.55 6.51
C GLU A 107 18.94 21.28 5.50
N LYS A 108 20.23 20.91 5.45
CA LYS A 108 21.20 21.51 4.51
C LYS A 108 20.98 21.05 3.08
N THR A 109 20.45 19.84 2.90
CA THR A 109 20.08 19.31 1.59
C THR A 109 18.75 19.94 1.18
N LYS A 110 18.80 21.12 0.55
CA LYS A 110 17.61 21.70 -0.09
C LYS A 110 17.11 20.78 -1.20
N ILE A 111 16.06 20.01 -0.92
CA ILE A 111 15.33 19.20 -1.90
C ILE A 111 14.28 20.05 -2.67
N LEU A 112 14.25 21.37 -2.43
CA LEU A 112 13.43 22.36 -3.15
C LEU A 112 14.28 23.56 -3.58
#